data_AF-A0A1G7B1R7-F1
#
_entry.id   AF-A0A1G7B1R7-F1
#
_cell.length_a   1.000
_cell.length_b   1.000
_cell.length_c   1.000
_cell.angle_alpha   90.00
_cell.angle_beta   90.00
_cell.angle_gamma   90.00
#
_symmetry.space_group_name_H-M   'P 1'
#
loop_
_entity.id
_entity.type
_entity.pdbx_description
1 polymer ?
#
loop_
_entity_poly.entity_id
_entity_poly.type
_entity_poly.pdbx_seq_one_letter_code
_entity_poly.pdbx_strand_id
1 'polypeptide(L)'
;MEHVLDNPAWNALLTGNSHLAHGNNQVKYFDKEVSPFVGLNEITTDSLLVLYELIDDSPRLLVSPTEIEVPAPWKFLYSINGYQMVFDGTLSFNNAPSQATPLTAAHVPQMMALTQLTNPGPFASRTLEFGH
;
A
#
# COMPACT_ATOMS: atom_id res chain seq x y z
N MET A 1 13.40 14.52 -12.87
CA MET A 1 12.68 14.85 -11.63
C MET A 1 11.94 13.61 -11.23
N GLU A 2 12.12 13.16 -9.99
CA GLU A 2 11.38 12.04 -9.42
C GLU A 2 9.91 12.45 -9.32
N HIS A 3 9.03 11.65 -9.91
CA HIS A 3 7.59 11.90 -9.87
C HIS A 3 7.03 11.36 -8.56
N VAL A 4 5.99 11.99 -8.00
CA VAL A 4 5.38 11.56 -6.72
C VAL A 4 4.92 10.09 -6.75
N LEU A 5 4.56 9.60 -7.94
CA LEU A 5 4.14 8.21 -8.14
C LEU A 5 5.30 7.22 -8.32
N ASP A 6 6.55 7.67 -8.40
CA ASP A 6 7.72 6.76 -8.42
C ASP A 6 7.89 6.09 -7.04
N ASN A 7 7.46 6.76 -5.97
CA ASN A 7 7.43 6.22 -4.61
C ASN A 7 6.04 6.44 -3.96
N PRO A 8 5.01 5.74 -4.45
CA PRO A 8 3.62 6.08 -4.14
C PRO A 8 3.26 5.76 -2.69
N ALA A 9 3.79 4.67 -2.12
CA ALA A 9 3.53 4.30 -0.73
C ALA A 9 4.10 5.33 0.25
N TRP A 10 5.35 5.75 0.06
CA TRP A 10 5.99 6.80 0.87
C TRP A 10 5.20 8.10 0.82
N ASN A 11 4.90 8.59 -0.38
CA ASN A 11 4.20 9.86 -0.56
C ASN A 11 2.77 9.81 -0.01
N ALA A 12 2.06 8.68 -0.14
CA ALA A 12 0.74 8.50 0.48
C ALA A 12 0.82 8.53 2.02
N LEU A 13 1.80 7.84 2.62
CA LEU A 13 2.04 7.80 4.07
C LEU A 13 2.46 9.17 4.64
N LEU A 14 3.00 10.07 3.82
CA LEU A 14 3.32 11.45 4.21
C LEU A 14 2.13 12.41 4.07
N THR A 15 1.15 12.09 3.22
CA THR A 15 0.11 13.04 2.81
C THR A 15 -1.28 12.55 3.21
N GLY A 16 -2.09 12.09 2.25
CA GLY A 16 -3.48 11.69 2.46
C GLY A 16 -3.62 10.60 3.52
N ASN A 17 -2.67 9.67 3.62
CA ASN A 17 -2.75 8.56 4.58
C ASN A 17 -1.87 8.77 5.81
N SER A 18 -1.46 10.00 6.11
CA SER A 18 -0.60 10.33 7.27
C SER A 18 -1.20 9.91 8.61
N HIS A 19 -2.52 9.91 8.75
CA HIS A 19 -3.22 9.45 9.95
C HIS A 19 -3.14 7.93 10.18
N LEU A 20 -2.82 7.15 9.15
CA LEU A 20 -2.59 5.70 9.20
C LEU A 20 -1.10 5.34 9.24
N ALA A 21 -0.22 6.34 9.20
CA ALA A 21 1.21 6.14 9.03
C ALA A 21 1.91 5.92 10.37
N HIS A 22 2.70 4.85 10.44
CA HIS A 22 3.67 4.58 11.50
C HIS A 22 5.10 4.80 10.98
N GLY A 23 6.09 4.70 11.87
CA GLY A 23 7.51 4.84 11.53
C GLY A 23 8.06 6.24 11.78
N ASN A 24 9.12 6.60 11.05
CA ASN A 24 9.92 7.80 11.27
C ASN A 24 10.13 8.59 9.95
N ASN A 25 11.20 9.38 9.86
CA ASN A 25 11.51 10.21 8.70
C ASN A 25 12.28 9.48 7.59
N GLN A 26 12.73 8.25 7.85
CA GLN A 26 13.44 7.42 6.87
C GLN A 26 12.52 6.32 6.32
N VAL A 27 11.70 5.73 7.18
CA VAL A 27 10.80 4.64 6.83
C VAL A 27 9.42 4.87 7.43
N LYS A 28 8.39 4.54 6.66
CA LYS A 28 6.99 4.59 7.08
C LYS A 28 6.28 3.32 6.64
N TYR A 29 5.28 2.92 7.41
CA TYR A 29 4.50 1.72 7.13
C TYR A 29 3.08 1.88 7.64
N PHE A 30 2.16 1.12 7.06
CA PHE A 30 0.83 0.93 7.60
C PHE A 30 0.84 -0.17 8.68
N ASP A 31 -0.11 -0.10 9.61
CA ASP A 31 -0.47 -1.27 10.42
C ASP A 31 -0.85 -2.44 9.49
N LYS A 32 -0.38 -3.65 9.78
CA LYS A 32 -0.63 -4.84 8.95
C LYS A 32 -2.12 -5.17 8.79
N GLU A 33 -2.96 -4.74 9.74
CA GLU A 33 -4.42 -4.88 9.65
C GLU A 33 -5.04 -3.90 8.66
N VAL A 34 -4.35 -2.81 8.34
CA VAL A 34 -4.75 -1.83 7.31
C VAL A 34 -4.18 -2.24 5.96
N SER A 35 -2.85 -2.45 5.88
CA SER A 35 -2.13 -2.73 4.64
C SER A 35 -0.70 -3.23 4.88
N PRO A 36 -0.17 -4.11 4.02
CA PRO A 36 1.23 -4.54 4.10
C PRO A 36 2.21 -3.54 3.45
N PHE A 37 1.73 -2.44 2.85
CA PHE A 37 2.60 -1.52 2.14
C PHE A 37 3.53 -0.74 3.08
N VAL A 38 4.77 -0.58 2.63
CA VAL A 38 5.80 0.25 3.29
C VAL A 38 6.34 1.28 2.30
N GLY A 39 6.78 2.41 2.83
CA GLY A 39 7.45 3.47 2.08
C GLY A 39 8.77 3.82 2.75
N LEU A 40 9.81 4.02 1.95
CA LEU A 40 11.12 4.45 2.41
C LEU A 40 11.46 5.75 1.68
N ASN A 41 12.02 6.74 2.37
CA ASN A 41 12.40 8.01 1.75
C ASN A 41 13.40 7.80 0.61
N GLU A 42 14.37 6.93 0.88
CA GLU A 42 15.33 6.41 -0.10
C GLU A 42 15.38 4.90 0.10
N ILE A 43 15.33 4.12 -0.99
CA ILE A 43 15.40 2.66 -0.92
C ILE A 43 16.87 2.24 -0.90
N THR A 44 17.40 2.02 0.30
CA THR A 44 18.79 1.60 0.56
C THR A 44 18.83 0.42 1.53
N THR A 45 19.94 -0.32 1.56
CA THR A 45 20.17 -1.39 2.55
C THR A 45 19.95 -0.90 3.98
N ASP A 46 20.48 0.28 4.34
CA ASP A 46 20.32 0.85 5.67
C ASP A 46 18.86 1.15 6.01
N SER A 47 18.13 1.74 5.06
CA SER A 47 16.71 2.03 5.26
C SER A 47 15.87 0.74 5.42
N LEU A 48 16.20 -0.32 4.70
CA LEU A 48 15.56 -1.63 4.86
C LEU A 48 15.87 -2.26 6.21
N LEU A 49 17.10 -2.12 6.72
CA LEU A 49 17.47 -2.57 8.07
C LEU A 49 16.73 -1.77 9.15
N VAL A 50 16.61 -0.45 9.01
CA VAL A 50 15.81 0.37 9.93
C VAL A 50 14.34 -0.05 9.92
N LEU A 51 13.78 -0.35 8.74
CA LEU A 51 12.41 -0.87 8.66
C LEU A 51 12.28 -2.20 9.40
N TYR A 52 13.25 -3.11 9.26
CA TYR A 52 13.25 -4.44 9.89
C TYR A 52 13.12 -4.35 11.42
N GLU A 53 13.84 -3.41 12.05
CA GLU A 53 13.80 -3.19 13.49
C GLU A 53 12.48 -2.59 14.00
N LEU A 54 11.67 -1.99 13.12
CA LEU A 54 10.46 -1.25 13.49
C LEU A 54 9.16 -1.99 13.28
N ILE A 55 9.17 -3.11 12.55
CA ILE A 55 7.96 -3.87 12.24
C ILE A 55 7.99 -5.25 12.89
N ASP A 56 6.83 -5.88 12.97
CA ASP A 56 6.74 -7.29 13.34
C ASP A 56 7.17 -8.22 12.21
N ASP A 57 7.35 -9.50 12.54
CA ASP A 57 7.67 -10.56 11.57
C ASP A 57 6.44 -10.92 10.74
N SER A 58 6.03 -10.01 9.86
CA SER A 58 4.99 -10.25 8.87
C SER A 58 5.36 -9.68 7.50
N PRO A 59 4.88 -10.29 6.40
CA PRO A 59 5.23 -9.86 5.05
C PRO A 59 4.91 -8.38 4.79
N ARG A 60 5.77 -7.74 3.99
CA ARG A 60 5.61 -6.35 3.56
C ARG A 60 5.72 -6.23 2.05
N LEU A 61 5.07 -5.21 1.50
CA LEU A 61 5.14 -4.85 0.10
C LEU A 61 5.81 -3.49 -0.07
N LEU A 62 6.84 -3.45 -0.89
CA LEU A 62 7.50 -2.23 -1.33
C LEU A 62 7.23 -2.05 -2.82
N VAL A 63 6.87 -0.84 -3.22
CA VAL A 63 6.75 -0.45 -4.63
C VAL A 63 8.02 0.34 -4.98
N SER A 64 8.68 -0.06 -6.07
CA SER A 64 9.91 0.56 -6.54
C SER A 64 9.88 0.68 -8.06
N PRO A 65 10.39 1.77 -8.66
CA PRO A 65 10.47 1.92 -10.11
C PRO A 65 11.60 1.06 -10.71
N THR A 66 12.51 0.55 -9.89
CA THR A 66 13.63 -0.30 -10.30
C THR A 66 13.67 -1.56 -9.45
N GLU A 67 14.39 -2.57 -9.94
CA GLU A 67 14.77 -3.72 -9.11
C GLU A 67 15.57 -3.27 -7.88
N ILE A 68 15.36 -3.96 -6.77
CA ILE A 68 15.99 -3.68 -5.49
C ILE A 68 16.74 -4.93 -5.03
N GLU A 69 17.91 -4.74 -4.43
CA GLU A 69 18.56 -5.82 -3.70
C GLU A 69 17.90 -5.92 -2.31
N VAL A 70 17.49 -7.12 -1.92
CA VAL A 70 16.88 -7.38 -0.60
C VAL A 70 17.96 -7.94 0.33
N PRO A 71 18.47 -7.14 1.28
CA PRO A 71 19.57 -7.56 2.14
C PRO A 71 19.07 -8.49 3.25
N ALA A 72 19.95 -9.35 3.76
CA ALA A 72 19.69 -10.00 5.06
C ALA A 72 19.48 -8.92 6.15
N PRO A 73 18.60 -9.15 7.15
CA PRO A 73 17.88 -10.38 7.45
C PRO A 73 16.56 -10.56 6.70
N TRP A 74 16.23 -9.69 5.74
CA TRP A 74 15.00 -9.85 4.95
C TRP A 74 15.04 -11.10 4.09
N LYS A 75 13.87 -11.71 3.95
CA LYS A 75 13.64 -12.80 3.01
C LYS A 75 12.81 -12.28 1.85
N PHE A 76 13.39 -12.27 0.65
CA PHE A 76 12.65 -12.03 -0.57
C PHE A 76 11.62 -13.16 -0.78
N LEU A 77 10.35 -12.78 -0.98
CA LEU A 77 9.27 -13.74 -1.24
C LEU A 77 9.00 -13.87 -2.74
N TYR A 78 8.69 -12.76 -3.41
CA TYR A 78 8.50 -12.66 -4.84
C TYR A 78 8.44 -11.18 -5.26
N SER A 79 8.50 -10.92 -6.57
CA SER A 79 8.23 -9.60 -7.16
C SER A 79 7.21 -9.74 -8.30
N ILE A 80 6.51 -8.66 -8.61
CA ILE A 80 5.55 -8.58 -9.71
C ILE A 80 5.86 -7.30 -10.48
N ASN A 81 6.00 -7.40 -11.80
CA ASN A 81 6.11 -6.23 -12.66
C ASN A 81 4.74 -5.56 -12.79
N GLY A 82 4.60 -4.38 -12.18
CA GLY A 82 3.38 -3.57 -12.26
C GLY A 82 3.48 -2.52 -13.36
N TYR A 83 2.39 -2.31 -14.10
CA TYR A 83 2.25 -1.16 -14.99
C TYR A 83 1.53 -0.03 -14.25
N GLN A 84 2.23 1.06 -13.99
CA GLN A 84 1.61 2.26 -13.44
C GLN A 84 0.89 3.00 -14.57
N MET A 85 -0.41 3.21 -14.41
CA MET A 85 -1.25 3.91 -15.37
C MET A 85 -1.87 5.13 -14.69
N VAL A 86 -1.88 6.26 -15.39
CA VAL A 86 -2.53 7.50 -14.94
C VAL A 86 -3.64 7.85 -15.92
N PHE A 87 -4.82 8.18 -15.40
CA PHE A 87 -5.93 8.70 -16.20
C PHE A 87 -6.02 10.22 -16.00
N ASP A 88 -5.46 10.97 -16.95
CA ASP A 88 -5.47 12.45 -16.95
C ASP A 88 -6.68 13.05 -17.69
N GLY A 89 -7.64 12.21 -18.08
CA GLY A 89 -8.84 12.63 -18.78
C GLY A 89 -9.93 13.20 -17.86
N THR A 90 -10.92 13.85 -18.45
CA THR A 90 -12.12 14.27 -17.73
C THR A 90 -13.10 13.10 -17.65
N LEU A 91 -13.60 12.79 -16.44
CA LEU A 91 -14.68 11.82 -16.28
C LEU A 91 -15.96 12.37 -16.93
N SER A 92 -16.49 11.65 -17.92
CA SER A 92 -17.81 11.88 -18.48
C SER A 92 -18.78 10.89 -17.84
N PHE A 93 -19.53 11.33 -16.84
CA PHE A 93 -20.48 10.50 -16.09
C PHE A 93 -21.78 10.20 -16.85
N ASN A 94 -21.81 10.40 -18.17
CA ASN A 94 -23.03 10.33 -18.97
C ASN A 94 -23.74 8.95 -18.93
N ASN A 95 -23.11 7.90 -18.39
CA ASN A 95 -23.68 6.55 -18.21
C ASN A 95 -23.22 5.85 -16.91
N ALA A 96 -23.06 6.57 -15.79
CA ALA A 96 -22.68 5.90 -14.54
C ALA A 96 -23.85 5.02 -14.01
N PRO A 97 -23.67 3.72 -13.77
CA PRO A 97 -24.66 2.94 -13.03
C PRO A 97 -24.82 3.54 -11.63
N SER A 98 -25.97 4.15 -11.39
CA SER A 98 -26.29 4.91 -10.18
C SER A 98 -26.73 4.00 -9.03
N GLN A 99 -25.91 3.03 -8.59
CA GLN A 99 -26.29 2.14 -7.46
C GLN A 99 -25.12 1.63 -6.59
N ALA A 100 -23.95 2.26 -6.59
CA ALA A 100 -22.91 1.90 -5.62
C ALA A 100 -23.34 2.35 -4.22
N THR A 101 -23.48 1.40 -3.29
CA THR A 101 -23.77 1.68 -1.88
C THR A 101 -22.45 1.73 -1.10
N PRO A 102 -22.17 2.79 -0.32
CA PRO A 102 -20.99 2.82 0.53
C PRO A 102 -20.96 1.65 1.51
N LEU A 103 -19.82 0.96 1.56
CA LEU A 103 -19.59 -0.09 2.55
C LEU A 103 -19.16 0.55 3.88
N THR A 104 -19.35 -0.20 4.96
CA THR A 104 -19.10 0.25 6.34
C THR A 104 -18.45 -0.88 7.12
N ALA A 105 -18.02 -0.62 8.36
CA ALA A 105 -17.45 -1.64 9.24
C ALA A 105 -18.34 -2.90 9.41
N ALA A 106 -19.66 -2.76 9.31
CA ALA A 106 -20.59 -3.89 9.37
C ALA A 106 -20.43 -4.88 8.20
N HIS A 107 -19.85 -4.42 7.08
CA HIS A 107 -19.63 -5.21 5.88
C HIS A 107 -18.27 -5.91 5.85
N VAL A 108 -17.35 -5.60 6.77
CA VAL A 108 -15.98 -6.16 6.78
C VAL A 108 -15.95 -7.69 6.70
N PRO A 109 -16.80 -8.45 7.43
CA PRO A 109 -16.81 -9.91 7.29
C PRO A 109 -17.15 -10.39 5.87
N GLN A 110 -18.07 -9.70 5.19
CA GLN A 110 -18.46 -10.01 3.81
C GLN A 110 -17.37 -9.61 2.81
N MET A 111 -16.72 -8.46 3.03
CA MET A 111 -15.59 -8.00 2.22
C MET A 111 -14.43 -9.02 2.28
N MET A 112 -14.06 -9.45 3.49
CA MET A 112 -13.01 -10.46 3.70
C MET A 112 -13.37 -11.81 3.04
N ALA A 113 -14.63 -12.24 3.14
CA ALA A 113 -15.08 -13.46 2.47
C ALA A 113 -14.94 -13.35 0.94
N LEU A 114 -15.28 -12.19 0.36
CA LEU A 114 -15.15 -11.97 -1.08
C LEU A 114 -13.68 -11.91 -1.54
N THR A 115 -12.79 -11.28 -0.77
CA THR A 115 -11.38 -11.17 -1.14
C THR A 115 -10.67 -12.51 -1.12
N GLN A 116 -11.05 -13.42 -0.21
CA GLN A 116 -10.56 -14.80 -0.19
C GLN A 116 -10.97 -15.60 -1.44
N LEU A 117 -12.08 -15.24 -2.08
CA LEU A 117 -12.56 -15.93 -3.30
C LEU A 117 -11.95 -15.37 -4.58
N THR A 118 -11.45 -14.13 -4.57
CA THR A 118 -11.08 -13.39 -5.78
C THR A 118 -9.62 -12.93 -5.82
N ASN A 119 -8.91 -12.96 -4.68
CA ASN A 119 -7.52 -12.52 -4.54
C ASN A 119 -7.23 -11.15 -5.19
N PRO A 120 -7.94 -10.07 -4.81
CA PRO A 120 -7.85 -8.77 -5.47
C PRO A 120 -6.56 -7.99 -5.18
N GLY A 121 -5.58 -8.62 -4.53
CA GLY A 121 -4.48 -7.96 -3.85
C GLY A 121 -4.67 -7.97 -2.33
N PRO A 122 -3.76 -7.34 -1.57
CA PRO A 122 -3.83 -7.32 -0.10
C PRO A 122 -5.11 -6.68 0.41
N PHE A 123 -5.82 -7.40 1.29
CA PHE A 123 -7.01 -6.89 1.97
C PHE A 123 -7.08 -7.50 3.37
N ALA A 124 -7.16 -6.64 4.37
CA ALA A 124 -7.16 -6.97 5.79
C ALA A 124 -8.36 -6.30 6.51
N SER A 125 -8.53 -6.61 7.80
CA SER A 125 -9.72 -6.24 8.58
C SER A 125 -9.97 -4.73 8.65
N ARG A 126 -8.92 -3.92 8.56
CA ARG A 126 -8.95 -2.45 8.64
C ARG A 126 -8.61 -1.78 7.31
N THR A 127 -8.53 -2.52 6.20
CA THR A 127 -8.30 -1.92 4.86
C THR A 127 -9.40 -0.92 4.47
N LEU A 128 -10.63 -1.08 5.00
CA LEU A 128 -11.72 -0.10 4.82
C LEU A 128 -11.43 1.28 5.46
N GLU A 129 -10.40 1.41 6.30
CA GLU A 129 -9.96 2.70 6.82
C GLU A 129 -9.22 3.54 5.77
N PHE A 130 -8.89 2.97 4.60
CA PHE A 130 -8.50 3.77 3.44
C PHE A 130 -9.70 4.51 2.85
N GLY A 131 -9.45 5.74 2.39
CA GLY A 131 -10.48 6.61 1.84
C GLY A 131 -10.95 7.61 2.88
N HIS A 132 -10.92 8.88 2.49
CA HIS A 132 -11.56 9.98 3.24
C HIS A 132 -12.98 10.18 2.74
#